data_AF-C8VYM4-F1
#
_entry.id   AF-C8VYM4-F1
#
_cell.length_a   1.000
_cell.length_b   1.000
_cell.length_c   1.000
_cell.angle_alpha   90.00
_cell.angle_beta   90.00
_cell.angle_gamma   90.00
#
_symmetry.space_group_name_H-M   'P 1'
#
loop_
_entity.id
_entity.type
_entity.pdbx_description
1 polymer ?
#
loop_
_entity_poly.entity_id
_entity_poly.type
_entity_poly.pdbx_seq_one_letter_code
_entity_poly.pdbx_strand_id
1 'polypeptide(L)'
;MCSDLNIDPLNVIRAYSYRFKIEVSFKVMKHLIGSFCYHFWTLAWPKLGNKTTSDLTNLSSQKQQLIASSINAIEGFVNFGCIATGILQIIAINHERYINQKYCGWLRTVSSEVPSEETVMSVIREEFFHNFFNFRNSVIYGIIMSKSRKPFMHRLEEAS
;
A
#
# COMPACT_ATOMS: atom_id res chain seq x y z
N MET A 1 -7.27 -16.01 22.45
CA MET A 1 -7.52 -16.96 23.55
C MET A 1 -7.08 -18.33 23.06
N CYS A 2 -6.20 -19.01 23.79
CA CYS A 2 -5.54 -20.24 23.34
C CYS A 2 -6.27 -21.47 23.90
N SER A 3 -6.43 -22.51 23.08
CA SER A 3 -7.10 -23.76 23.48
C SER A 3 -6.13 -24.84 23.97
N ASP A 4 -4.82 -24.61 23.83
CA ASP A 4 -3.79 -25.53 24.31
C ASP A 4 -3.44 -25.22 25.77
N LEU A 5 -3.62 -26.22 26.63
CA LEU A 5 -3.38 -26.14 28.08
C LEU A 5 -1.90 -26.34 28.45
N ASN A 6 -1.05 -26.75 27.51
CA ASN A 6 0.37 -27.02 27.75
C ASN A 6 1.27 -25.79 27.55
N ILE A 7 0.73 -24.69 27.01
CA ILE A 7 1.50 -23.48 26.75
C ILE A 7 1.62 -22.66 28.02
N ASP A 8 2.84 -22.21 28.31
CA ASP A 8 3.12 -21.29 29.41
C ASP A 8 2.23 -20.01 29.34
N PRO A 9 1.56 -19.62 30.43
CA PRO A 9 0.65 -18.47 30.44
C PRO A 9 1.30 -17.15 29.98
N LEU A 10 2.58 -16.91 30.29
CA LEU A 10 3.26 -15.68 29.87
C LEU A 10 3.46 -15.64 28.35
N ASN A 11 3.72 -16.80 27.74
CA ASN A 11 3.81 -16.91 26.28
C ASN A 11 2.46 -16.66 25.60
N VAL A 12 1.34 -17.10 26.19
CA VAL A 12 -0.01 -16.80 25.66
C VAL A 12 -0.28 -15.29 25.69
N ILE A 13 0.04 -14.62 26.80
CA ILE A 13 -0.15 -13.17 26.93
C ILE A 13 0.74 -12.43 25.93
N ARG A 14 2.01 -12.84 25.79
CA ARG A 14 2.95 -12.26 24.83
C ARG A 14 2.51 -12.47 23.39
N ALA A 15 2.03 -13.66 23.03
CA ALA A 15 1.51 -13.92 21.68
C ALA A 15 0.28 -13.04 21.39
N TYR A 16 -0.63 -12.91 22.36
CA TYR A 16 -1.81 -12.07 22.22
C TYR A 16 -1.46 -10.58 22.14
N SER A 17 -0.43 -10.11 22.86
CA SER A 17 0.02 -8.73 22.76
C SER A 17 0.46 -8.39 21.33
N TYR A 18 1.04 -9.31 20.57
CA TYR A 18 1.40 -9.05 19.17
C TYR A 18 0.20 -8.87 18.23
N ARG A 19 -1.04 -9.13 18.65
CA ARG A 19 -2.23 -8.95 17.81
C ARG A 19 -2.38 -7.51 17.29
N PHE A 20 -1.96 -6.50 18.07
CA PHE A 20 -2.02 -5.10 17.62
C PHE A 20 -1.16 -4.83 16.38
N LYS A 21 -0.15 -5.67 16.09
CA LYS A 21 0.71 -5.51 14.90
C LYS A 21 -0.11 -5.54 13.61
N ILE A 22 -1.17 -6.34 13.55
CA ILE A 22 -2.07 -6.38 12.39
C ILE A 22 -2.76 -5.01 12.19
N GLU A 23 -3.21 -4.38 13.28
CA GLU A 23 -3.85 -3.06 13.23
C GLU A 23 -2.85 -1.98 12.76
N VAL A 24 -1.60 -2.06 13.22
CA VAL A 24 -0.52 -1.17 12.77
C VAL A 24 -0.22 -1.39 11.28
N SER A 25 -0.10 -2.64 10.82
CA SER A 25 0.09 -2.96 9.40
C SER A 25 -1.05 -2.43 8.54
N PHE A 26 -2.31 -2.59 8.98
CA PHE A 26 -3.46 -2.00 8.26
C PHE A 26 -3.41 -0.48 8.23
N LYS A 27 -2.97 0.17 9.32
CA LYS A 27 -2.78 1.62 9.34
C LYS A 27 -1.75 2.06 8.31
N VAL A 28 -0.60 1.40 8.24
CA VAL A 28 0.45 1.67 7.24
C VAL A 28 -0.10 1.44 5.83
N MET A 29 -0.76 0.31 5.59
CA MET A 29 -1.29 -0.03 4.29
C MET A 29 -2.36 0.97 3.80
N LYS A 30 -3.21 1.46 4.70
CA LYS A 30 -4.25 2.43 4.40
C LYS A 30 -3.70 3.84 4.20
N HIS A 31 -2.85 4.33 5.10
CA HIS A 31 -2.46 5.74 5.16
C HIS A 31 -1.14 6.04 4.46
N LEU A 32 -0.20 5.10 4.45
CA LEU A 32 1.13 5.29 3.88
C LEU A 32 1.18 4.81 2.43
N ILE A 33 0.73 3.57 2.18
CA ILE A 33 0.77 2.97 0.84
C ILE A 33 -0.47 3.35 0.01
N GLY A 34 -1.64 3.41 0.65
CA GLY A 34 -2.90 3.70 -0.04
C GLY A 34 -3.48 2.49 -0.77
N SER A 35 -3.23 1.27 -0.29
CA SER A 35 -3.67 0.02 -0.93
C SER A 35 -5.19 -0.17 -0.98
N PHE A 36 -5.94 0.69 -0.27
CA PHE A 36 -7.40 0.72 -0.27
C PHE A 36 -7.98 2.00 -0.91
N CYS A 37 -7.14 2.86 -1.50
CA CYS A 37 -7.58 4.13 -2.05
C CYS A 37 -8.29 3.98 -3.40
N TYR A 38 -8.07 2.87 -4.13
CA TYR A 38 -8.66 2.65 -5.44
C TYR A 38 -9.76 1.60 -5.40
N HIS A 39 -10.88 1.89 -6.06
CA HIS A 39 -12.02 0.98 -6.20
C HIS A 39 -12.19 0.62 -7.67
N PHE A 40 -12.08 -0.67 -8.00
CA PHE A 40 -12.38 -1.18 -9.34
C PHE A 40 -13.89 -1.46 -9.44
N TRP A 41 -14.60 -0.63 -10.20
CA TRP A 41 -16.05 -0.75 -10.40
C TRP A 41 -16.39 -1.52 -11.67
N THR A 42 -17.49 -2.27 -11.63
CA THR A 42 -18.08 -2.92 -12.81
C THR A 42 -19.59 -2.76 -12.84
N LEU A 43 -20.14 -2.44 -14.01
CA LEU A 43 -21.58 -2.37 -14.25
C LEU A 43 -22.23 -3.76 -14.36
N ALA A 44 -21.41 -4.82 -14.42
CA ALA A 44 -21.90 -6.20 -14.49
C ALA A 44 -22.51 -6.70 -13.17
N TRP A 45 -22.31 -5.97 -12.05
CA TRP A 45 -22.80 -6.36 -10.74
C TRP A 45 -24.34 -6.39 -10.71
N PRO A 46 -24.98 -7.48 -10.23
CA PRO A 46 -26.41 -7.49 -10.05
C PRO A 46 -26.83 -6.43 -9.02
N LYS A 47 -27.97 -5.79 -9.23
CA LYS A 47 -28.53 -4.84 -8.26
C LYS A 47 -28.81 -5.59 -6.96
N LEU A 48 -28.01 -5.32 -5.94
CA LEU A 48 -28.22 -5.85 -4.60
C LEU A 48 -29.37 -5.05 -3.98
N GLY A 49 -30.54 -5.67 -3.85
CA GLY A 49 -31.64 -5.10 -3.07
C GLY A 49 -31.38 -5.20 -1.56
N ASN A 50 -32.41 -5.48 -0.76
CA ASN A 50 -32.28 -5.69 0.69
C ASN A 50 -31.60 -7.02 1.08
N LYS A 51 -30.96 -7.72 0.15
CA LYS A 51 -30.30 -9.01 0.41
C LYS A 51 -28.81 -8.80 0.62
N THR A 52 -28.23 -9.51 1.59
CA THR A 52 -26.78 -9.47 1.88
C THR A 52 -25.96 -10.32 0.91
N THR A 53 -26.59 -11.23 0.17
CA THR A 53 -25.95 -12.12 -0.80
C THR A 53 -26.51 -11.90 -2.20
N SER A 54 -25.62 -11.66 -3.16
CA SER A 54 -25.94 -11.66 -4.59
C SER A 54 -25.76 -13.06 -5.16
N ASP A 55 -26.83 -13.66 -5.70
CA ASP A 55 -26.74 -14.93 -6.42
C ASP A 55 -26.06 -14.71 -7.78
N LEU A 56 -24.77 -15.07 -7.88
CA LEU A 56 -23.95 -14.90 -9.08
C LEU A 56 -24.14 -16.04 -10.11
N THR A 57 -24.80 -17.13 -9.72
CA THR A 57 -25.01 -18.34 -10.52
C THR A 57 -25.95 -18.13 -11.71
N ASN A 58 -26.89 -17.19 -11.61
CA ASN A 58 -27.86 -16.88 -12.67
C ASN A 58 -27.39 -15.83 -13.69
N LEU A 59 -26.13 -15.38 -13.60
CA LEU A 59 -25.57 -14.37 -14.52
C LEU A 59 -25.02 -15.02 -15.79
N SER A 60 -25.15 -14.30 -16.92
CA SER A 60 -24.47 -14.66 -18.17
C SER A 60 -22.96 -14.81 -17.97
N SER A 61 -22.32 -15.77 -18.63
CA SER A 61 -20.88 -16.04 -18.52
C SER A 61 -20.00 -14.80 -18.73
N GLN A 62 -20.37 -13.90 -19.65
CA GLN A 62 -19.63 -12.65 -19.89
C GLN A 62 -19.66 -11.69 -18.68
N LYS A 63 -20.80 -11.56 -18.00
CA LYS A 63 -20.91 -10.74 -16.78
C LYS A 63 -20.14 -11.35 -15.62
N GLN A 64 -20.14 -12.68 -15.49
CA GLN A 64 -19.33 -13.38 -14.49
C GLN A 64 -17.83 -13.13 -14.70
N GLN A 65 -17.35 -13.18 -15.94
CA GLN A 65 -15.96 -12.86 -16.27
C GLN A 65 -15.57 -11.42 -15.91
N LEU A 66 -16.45 -10.44 -16.16
CA LEU A 66 -16.22 -9.04 -15.79
C LEU A 66 -16.16 -8.84 -14.27
N ILE A 67 -17.03 -9.52 -13.53
CA ILE A 67 -17.02 -9.52 -12.06
C ILE A 67 -15.72 -10.15 -11.54
N ALA A 68 -15.36 -11.34 -12.03
CA ALA A 68 -14.13 -12.03 -11.64
C ALA A 68 -12.88 -11.19 -11.95
N SER A 69 -12.84 -10.52 -13.10
CA SER A 69 -11.73 -9.64 -13.46
C SER A 69 -11.63 -8.42 -12.53
N SER A 70 -12.77 -7.88 -12.10
CA SER A 70 -12.80 -6.75 -11.16
C SER A 70 -12.34 -7.16 -9.78
N ILE A 71 -12.77 -8.32 -9.28
CA ILE A 71 -12.32 -8.89 -8.01
C ILE A 71 -10.82 -9.17 -8.07
N ASN A 72 -10.33 -9.82 -9.13
CA ASN A 72 -8.91 -10.11 -9.31
C ASN A 72 -8.07 -8.81 -9.35
N ALA A 73 -8.58 -7.73 -9.95
CA ALA A 73 -7.92 -6.43 -9.91
C ALA A 73 -7.87 -5.83 -8.50
N ILE A 74 -8.95 -5.94 -7.71
CA ILE A 74 -8.99 -5.50 -6.31
C ILE A 74 -7.98 -6.31 -5.47
N GLU A 75 -8.03 -7.63 -5.57
CA GLU A 75 -7.13 -8.53 -4.84
C GLU A 75 -5.67 -8.28 -5.20
N GLY A 76 -5.37 -8.17 -6.50
CA GLY A 76 -4.04 -7.85 -7.01
C GLY A 76 -3.52 -6.51 -6.48
N PHE A 77 -4.35 -5.47 -6.52
CA PHE A 77 -3.97 -4.14 -6.01
C PHE A 77 -3.66 -4.15 -4.51
N VAL A 78 -4.49 -4.80 -3.70
CA VAL A 78 -4.25 -4.93 -2.26
C VAL A 78 -2.98 -5.76 -2.00
N ASN A 79 -2.78 -6.85 -2.74
CA ASN A 79 -1.57 -7.68 -2.63
C ASN A 79 -0.29 -6.92 -2.95
N PHE A 80 -0.27 -6.10 -4.01
CA PHE A 80 0.87 -5.22 -4.29
C PHE A 80 1.14 -4.25 -3.13
N GLY A 81 0.07 -3.75 -2.53
CA GLY A 81 0.15 -2.94 -1.32
C GLY A 81 0.78 -3.64 -0.11
N CYS A 82 0.38 -4.90 0.13
CA CYS A 82 0.98 -5.76 1.16
C CYS A 82 2.48 -5.98 0.89
N ILE A 83 2.83 -6.32 -0.36
CA ILE A 83 4.23 -6.56 -0.76
C ILE A 83 5.07 -5.29 -0.56
N ALA A 84 4.57 -4.13 -1.00
CA ALA A 84 5.26 -2.86 -0.82
C ALA A 84 5.51 -2.54 0.67
N THR A 85 4.51 -2.80 1.52
CA THR A 85 4.65 -2.64 2.98
C THR A 85 5.73 -3.58 3.53
N GLY A 86 5.74 -4.85 3.12
CA GLY A 86 6.76 -5.81 3.53
C GLY A 86 8.17 -5.43 3.08
N ILE A 87 8.31 -4.87 1.86
CA ILE A 87 9.60 -4.36 1.37
C ILE A 87 10.10 -3.23 2.26
N LEU A 88 9.24 -2.28 2.66
CA LEU A 88 9.62 -1.21 3.58
C LEU A 88 10.11 -1.77 4.93
N GLN A 89 9.44 -2.79 5.46
CA GLN A 89 9.82 -3.44 6.71
C GLN A 89 11.17 -4.16 6.61
N ILE A 90 11.42 -4.87 5.52
CA ILE A 90 12.71 -5.52 5.26
C ILE A 90 13.83 -4.47 5.17
N ILE A 91 13.58 -3.35 4.48
CA ILE A 91 14.55 -2.25 4.38
C ILE A 91 14.80 -1.61 5.76
N ALA A 92 13.75 -1.42 6.57
CA ALA A 92 13.87 -0.87 7.92
C ALA A 92 14.80 -1.71 8.80
N ILE A 93 14.69 -3.04 8.72
CA ILE A 93 15.51 -3.97 9.51
C ILE A 93 16.94 -4.06 8.98
N ASN A 94 17.12 -4.14 7.66
CA ASN A 94 18.45 -4.38 7.07
C ASN A 94 19.31 -3.12 6.97
N HIS A 95 18.70 -1.93 6.90
CA HIS A 95 19.40 -0.67 6.63
C HIS A 95 19.09 0.43 7.66
N GLU A 96 18.76 0.07 8.90
CA GLU A 96 18.37 1.00 9.97
C GLU A 96 19.34 2.20 10.12
N ARG A 97 20.65 1.95 10.15
CA ARG A 97 21.67 2.98 10.39
C ARG A 97 21.72 4.00 9.25
N TYR A 98 21.64 3.51 8.01
CA TYR A 98 21.67 4.36 6.83
C TYR A 98 20.43 5.24 6.78
N ILE A 99 19.26 4.66 7.03
CA ILE A 99 17.98 5.38 7.03
C ILE A 99 17.96 6.45 8.12
N ASN A 100 18.39 6.12 9.34
CA ASN A 100 18.43 7.06 10.45
C ASN A 100 19.41 8.23 10.20
N GLN A 101 20.54 8.00 9.51
CA GLN A 101 21.48 9.06 9.12
C GLN A 101 20.94 9.96 8.01
N LYS A 102 20.18 9.39 7.07
CA LYS A 102 19.65 10.11 5.90
C LYS A 102 18.30 10.78 6.16
N TYR A 103 17.62 10.42 7.24
CA TYR A 103 16.33 10.99 7.57
C TYR A 103 16.47 12.47 7.96
N CYS A 104 15.90 13.36 7.13
CA CYS A 104 15.93 14.81 7.36
C CYS A 104 14.74 15.34 8.17
N GLY A 105 13.81 14.47 8.59
CA GLY A 105 12.66 14.87 9.39
C GLY A 105 13.00 15.00 10.89
N TRP A 106 12.11 15.67 11.63
CA TRP A 106 12.27 15.81 13.07
C TRP A 106 11.38 14.82 13.84
N LEU A 107 11.99 14.00 14.69
CA LEU A 107 11.30 13.12 15.63
C LEU A 107 11.39 13.70 17.04
N ARG A 108 10.25 13.97 17.67
CA ARG A 108 10.20 14.42 19.07
C ARG A 108 10.80 13.40 20.04
N THR A 109 10.60 12.11 19.76
CA THR A 109 11.10 11.00 20.59
C THR A 109 11.43 9.82 19.69
N VAL A 110 12.65 9.32 19.81
CA VAL A 110 13.09 8.09 19.13
C VAL A 110 12.73 6.91 20.03
N SER A 111 11.63 6.22 19.70
CA SER A 111 11.09 5.15 20.54
C SER A 111 11.70 3.76 20.25
N SER A 112 12.46 3.61 19.16
CA SER A 112 13.02 2.33 18.69
C SER A 112 14.24 2.60 17.81
N GLU A 113 15.20 1.67 17.81
CA GLU A 113 16.35 1.69 16.89
C GLU A 113 15.92 1.43 15.44
N VAL A 114 14.97 0.50 15.26
CA VAL A 114 14.38 0.20 13.96
C VAL A 114 13.43 1.36 13.57
N PRO A 115 13.65 2.01 12.40
CA PRO A 115 12.81 3.11 11.95
C PRO A 115 11.41 2.64 11.56
N SER A 116 10.43 3.55 11.66
CA SER A 116 9.07 3.29 11.19
C SER A 116 9.01 3.20 9.67
N GLU A 117 8.00 2.50 9.13
CA GLU A 117 7.77 2.40 7.69
C GLU A 117 7.61 3.77 7.03
N GLU A 118 7.04 4.74 7.76
CA GLU A 118 6.90 6.13 7.31
C GLU A 118 8.26 6.83 7.15
N THR A 119 9.16 6.65 8.12
CA THR A 119 10.53 7.18 8.08
C THR A 119 11.27 6.60 6.88
N VAL A 120 11.19 5.27 6.70
CA VAL A 120 11.81 4.56 5.59
C VAL A 120 11.27 5.06 4.25
N MET A 121 9.94 5.19 4.12
CA MET A 121 9.31 5.69 2.90
C MET A 121 9.75 7.13 2.58
N SER A 122 9.88 7.99 3.59
CA SER A 122 10.34 9.37 3.43
C SER A 122 11.76 9.42 2.85
N VAL A 123 12.69 8.66 3.44
CA VAL A 123 14.07 8.58 2.95
C VAL A 123 14.14 8.01 1.53
N ILE A 124 13.42 6.92 1.25
CA ILE A 124 13.38 6.33 -0.10
C ILE A 124 12.84 7.33 -1.13
N ARG A 125 11.79 8.08 -0.77
CA ARG A 125 11.20 9.09 -1.65
C ARG A 125 12.21 10.20 -1.96
N GLU A 126 12.89 10.70 -0.95
CA GLU A 126 13.92 11.73 -1.09
C GLU A 126 15.08 11.23 -1.96
N GLU A 127 15.62 10.05 -1.69
CA GLU A 127 16.69 9.43 -2.47
C GLU A 127 16.27 9.14 -3.92
N PHE A 128 15.02 8.74 -4.15
CA PHE A 128 14.47 8.54 -5.49
C PHE A 128 14.41 9.86 -6.28
N PHE A 129 13.99 10.96 -5.65
CA PHE A 129 13.95 12.27 -6.31
C PHE A 129 15.33 12.87 -6.51
N HIS A 130 16.27 12.70 -5.57
CA HIS A 130 17.66 13.12 -5.76
C HIS A 130 18.33 12.38 -6.92
N ASN A 131 18.06 11.08 -7.05
CA ASN A 131 18.61 10.24 -8.12
C ASN A 131 17.68 10.14 -9.34
N PHE A 132 16.68 11.03 -9.48
CA PHE A 132 15.61 10.88 -10.47
C PHE A 132 16.12 10.72 -11.90
N PHE A 133 17.21 11.41 -12.25
CA PHE A 133 17.84 11.32 -13.57
C PHE A 133 18.53 9.98 -13.85
N ASN A 134 18.93 9.23 -12.83
CA ASN A 134 19.52 7.90 -13.02
C ASN A 134 18.45 6.89 -13.48
N PHE A 135 17.17 7.20 -13.27
CA PHE A 135 16.03 6.35 -13.66
C PHE A 135 15.40 6.74 -15.01
N ARG A 136 16.10 7.52 -15.86
CA ARG A 136 15.60 8.00 -17.17
C ARG A 136 15.06 6.90 -18.08
N ASN A 137 15.66 5.71 -18.02
CA ASN A 137 15.28 4.56 -18.85
C ASN A 137 14.11 3.75 -18.25
N SER A 138 13.61 4.13 -17.07
CA SER A 138 12.48 3.43 -16.45
C SER A 138 11.14 3.88 -17.03
N VAL A 139 10.18 2.95 -17.07
CA VAL A 139 8.79 3.25 -17.46
C VAL A 139 8.17 4.30 -16.53
N ILE A 140 8.52 4.25 -15.24
CA ILE A 140 8.02 5.19 -14.22
C ILE A 140 8.45 6.62 -14.55
N TYR A 141 9.72 6.83 -14.92
CA TYR A 141 10.22 8.13 -15.36
C TYR A 141 9.44 8.65 -16.57
N GLY A 142 9.22 7.79 -17.58
CA GLY A 142 8.43 8.12 -18.77
C GLY A 142 7.00 8.56 -18.40
N ILE A 143 6.33 7.83 -17.51
CA ILE A 143 4.98 8.16 -17.03
C ILE A 143 4.97 9.51 -16.30
N ILE A 144 5.89 9.73 -15.35
CA ILE A 144 5.96 10.98 -14.57
C ILE A 144 6.20 12.18 -15.51
N MET A 145 7.16 12.07 -16.42
CA MET A 145 7.48 13.13 -17.38
C MET A 145 6.34 13.40 -18.35
N SER A 146 5.58 12.37 -18.75
CA SER A 146 4.40 12.54 -19.61
C SER A 146 3.30 13.34 -18.92
N LYS A 147 3.14 13.19 -17.59
CA LYS A 147 2.14 13.91 -16.80
C LYS A 147 2.57 15.33 -16.45
N SER A 148 3.87 15.59 -16.24
CA SER A 148 4.38 16.93 -15.95
C SER A 148 4.37 17.86 -17.16
N ARG A 149 4.42 17.33 -18.39
CA ARG A 149 4.35 18.14 -19.63
C ARG A 149 2.96 18.67 -19.96
N LYS A 150 1.88 17.95 -19.60
CA LYS A 150 0.48 18.35 -19.87
C LYS A 150 0.06 19.70 -19.24
N PRO A 151 0.39 20.02 -17.98
CA PRO A 151 0.02 21.32 -17.37
C PRO A 151 0.81 22.52 -17.90
N PHE A 152 1.85 22.32 -18.72
CA PHE A 152 2.60 23.41 -19.35
C PHE A 152 1.96 23.87 -20.66
N MET A 153 1.44 22.94 -21.48
CA MET A 153 0.79 23.28 -22.76
C MET A 153 -0.58 23.94 -22.59
N HIS A 154 -1.40 23.46 -21.65
CA HIS A 154 -2.72 24.07 -21.37
C HIS A 154 -2.61 25.52 -20.87
N ARG A 155 -1.48 25.88 -20.24
CA ARG A 155 -1.23 27.23 -19.72
C ARG A 155 -0.71 28.22 -20.76
N LEU A 156 -0.19 27.72 -21.89
CA LEU A 156 0.25 28.54 -23.02
C LEU A 156 -0.91 28.80 -24.00
N GLU A 157 -1.83 27.84 -24.15
CA GLU A 157 -3.06 28.00 -24.94
C GLU A 157 -4.06 28.97 -24.28
N GLU A 158 -4.07 29.10 -22.95
CA GLU A 158 -4.89 30.10 -22.24
C GLU A 158 -4.26 31.49 -22.17
N ALA A 159 -3.00 31.64 -22.59
CA ALA A 159 -2.24 32.89 -22.55
C ALA A 159 -1.97 33.49 -23.95
N SER A 160 -2.58 32.92 -24.99
CA SER A 160 -2.51 33.36 -26.40
C SER A 160 -3.87 33.82 -26.88
#